data_AF-A0AAV2MLF7-F1
#
_entry.id   AF-A0AAV2MLF7-F1
#
_cell.length_a   1.000
_cell.length_b   1.000
_cell.length_c   1.000
_cell.angle_alpha   90.00
_cell.angle_beta   90.00
_cell.angle_gamma   90.00
#
_symmetry.space_group_name_H-M   'P 1'
#
loop_
_entity.id
_entity.type
_entity.pdbx_description
1 polymer ?
#
loop_
_entity_poly.entity_id
_entity_poly.type
_entity_poly.pdbx_seq_one_letter_code
_entity_poly.pdbx_strand_id
1 'polypeptide(L)' 'MLGGRGYYSWRSTYNGSWFIQSLCDMMEKHRDLELMQIMTRVNRSVAYHFESSSNLPGFSGKKQIPCIVSMLTKEFYFPK' A
#
# COMPACT_ATOMS: atom_id res chain seq x y z
N MET A 1 1.55 -15.17 -1.40
CA MET A 1 0.37 -14.27 -1.37
C MET A 1 0.57 -13.20 -2.42
N LEU A 2 -0.10 -13.33 -3.57
CA LEU A 2 -0.23 -12.26 -4.56
C LEU A 2 -1.55 -11.54 -4.26
N GLY A 3 -1.50 -10.38 -3.64
CA GLY A 3 -2.67 -9.53 -3.47
C GLY A 3 -2.92 -8.82 -4.79
N GLY A 4 -4.03 -9.18 -5.42
CA GLY A 4 -4.44 -8.70 -6.73
C GLY A 4 -5.69 -9.46 -7.15
N ARG A 5 -6.74 -8.71 -7.55
CA ARG A 5 -8.13 -9.13 -7.91
C ARG A 5 -8.77 -10.19 -6.99
N GLY A 6 -9.89 -9.83 -6.35
CA GLY A 6 -10.70 -10.76 -5.53
C GLY A 6 -10.38 -10.78 -4.03
N TYR A 7 -9.56 -9.85 -3.55
CA TYR A 7 -9.21 -9.70 -2.13
C TYR A 7 -9.77 -8.41 -1.53
N TYR A 8 -10.03 -8.42 -0.22
CA TYR A 8 -10.48 -7.25 0.52
C TYR A 8 -9.40 -6.15 0.56
N SER A 9 -9.86 -4.90 0.48
CA SER A 9 -9.04 -3.72 0.74
C SER A 9 -9.45 -3.12 2.09
N TRP A 10 -8.51 -3.09 3.03
CA TRP A 10 -8.77 -2.73 4.42
C TRP A 10 -8.73 -1.23 4.65
N ARG A 11 -9.65 -0.76 5.50
CA ARG A 11 -9.79 0.64 5.89
C ARG A 11 -10.05 0.75 7.38
N SER A 12 -9.36 1.70 8.02
CA SER A 12 -9.71 2.21 9.35
C SER A 12 -10.74 3.33 9.22
N THR A 13 -11.77 3.31 10.06
CA THR A 13 -12.77 4.38 10.13
C THR A 13 -12.16 5.73 10.51
N TYR A 14 -11.09 5.71 11.31
CA TYR A 14 -10.40 6.90 11.82
C TYR A 14 -9.24 7.35 10.91
N ASN A 15 -8.42 6.41 10.44
CA ASN A 15 -7.14 6.74 9.77
C ASN A 15 -7.20 6.60 8.23
N GLY A 16 -8.33 6.17 7.67
CA GLY A 16 -8.45 5.90 6.22
C GLY A 16 -7.90 4.53 5.81
N SER A 17 -7.64 4.33 4.52
CA SER A 17 -7.20 3.03 3.99
C SER A 17 -5.72 2.78 4.22
N TRP A 18 -5.31 1.53 4.46
CA TRP A 18 -3.89 1.19 4.70
C TRP A 18 -3.00 1.57 3.52
N PHE A 19 -3.54 1.41 2.31
CA PHE A 19 -2.86 1.79 1.08
C PHE A 19 -2.61 3.29 0.99
N ILE A 20 -3.64 4.13 1.20
CA ILE A 20 -3.50 5.59 1.08
C ILE A 20 -2.62 6.14 2.21
N GLN A 21 -2.77 5.63 3.44
CA GLN A 21 -1.88 5.98 4.54
C GLN A 21 -0.40 5.72 4.18
N SER A 22 -0.10 4.52 3.68
CA SER A 22 1.26 4.15 3.27
C SER A 22 1.75 4.95 2.06
N LEU A 23 0.86 5.25 1.11
CA LEU A 23 1.20 6.03 -0.09
C LEU A 23 1.60 7.46 0.28
N CYS A 24 0.78 8.14 1.09
CA CYS A 24 1.06 9.50 1.54
C CYS A 24 2.39 9.55 2.32
N ASP A 25 2.59 8.63 3.26
CA ASP A 25 3.82 8.56 4.06
C ASP A 25 5.07 8.35 3.20
N MET A 26 5.01 7.43 2.22
CA MET A 26 6.15 7.18 1.33
C MET A 26 6.41 8.34 0.37
N MET A 27 5.37 8.99 -0.17
CA MET A 27 5.53 10.14 -1.06
C MET A 27 6.07 11.37 -0.31
N GLU A 28 5.72 11.56 0.97
CA GLU A 28 6.25 12.65 1.78
C GLU A 28 7.74 12.43 2.11
N LYS A 29 8.13 11.20 2.44
CA LYS A 29 9.50 10.85 2.82
C LYS A 29 10.48 10.69 1.66
N HIS A 30 9.99 10.33 0.47
CA HIS A 30 10.83 9.85 -0.63
C HIS A 30 10.54 10.53 -1.96
N ARG A 31 10.46 11.87 -1.96
CA ARG A 31 10.26 12.64 -3.21
C ARG A 31 11.44 12.57 -4.19
N ASP A 32 12.59 12.17 -3.70
CA ASP A 32 13.84 11.99 -4.44
C ASP A 32 13.91 10.66 -5.21
N LEU A 33 12.94 9.77 -5.03
CA LEU A 33 12.96 8.44 -5.60
C LEU A 33 12.03 8.30 -6.81
N GLU A 34 12.35 7.30 -7.63
CA GLU A 34 11.51 6.92 -8.78
C GLU A 34 10.18 6.32 -8.29
N LEU A 35 9.10 6.55 -9.01
CA LEU A 35 7.74 6.16 -8.63
C LEU A 35 7.61 4.66 -8.28
N MET A 36 8.17 3.76 -9.08
CA MET A 36 8.11 2.32 -8.81
C MET A 36 8.90 1.94 -7.55
N GLN A 37 9.98 2.66 -7.22
CA GLN A 37 10.68 2.49 -5.95
C GLN A 37 9.83 2.94 -4.76
N ILE A 38 9.10 4.06 -4.89
CA ILE A 38 8.14 4.53 -3.88
C ILE A 38 7.04 3.47 -3.70
N MET A 39 6.43 3.02 -4.79
CA MET A 39 5.34 2.05 -4.76
C MET A 39 5.79 0.68 -4.19
N THR A 40 7.04 0.27 -4.41
CA THR A 40 7.62 -0.93 -3.78
C THR A 40 7.71 -0.78 -2.26
N ARG A 41 8.05 0.42 -1.75
CA ARG A 41 8.04 0.69 -0.30
C ARG A 41 6.63 0.75 0.26
N VAL A 42 5.66 1.28 -0.49
CA VAL A 42 4.24 1.23 -0.13
C VAL A 42 3.79 -0.22 0.04
N ASN A 43 4.14 -1.10 -0.90
CA ASN A 43 3.83 -2.53 -0.82
C ASN A 43 4.40 -3.16 0.46
N ARG A 44 5.68 -2.88 0.77
CA ARG A 44 6.32 -3.34 2.00
C ARG A 44 5.60 -2.81 3.25
N SER A 45 5.25 -1.52 3.28
CA SER A 45 4.57 -0.91 4.42
C SER A 45 3.22 -1.59 4.69
N VAL A 46 2.39 -1.74 3.66
CA VAL A 46 1.07 -2.38 3.77
C VAL A 46 1.19 -3.85 4.23
N ALA A 47 2.18 -4.60 3.72
CA ALA A 47 2.35 -6.00 4.06
C ALA A 47 2.82 -6.24 5.49
N TYR A 48 3.74 -5.41 6.00
CA TYR A 48 4.41 -5.67 7.26
C TYR A 48 3.87 -4.85 8.44
N HIS A 49 3.37 -3.63 8.20
CA HIS A 49 2.94 -2.74 9.28
C HIS A 49 1.43 -2.78 9.57
N PHE A 50 0.64 -3.46 8.73
CA PHE A 50 -0.81 -3.53 8.90
C PHE A 50 -1.31 -4.97 9.06
N GLU A 51 -2.27 -5.13 9.94
CA GLU A 51 -3.02 -6.36 10.18
C GLU A 51 -4.43 -5.99 10.63
N SER A 52 -5.43 -6.76 10.20
CA SER A 52 -6.81 -6.46 10.56
C SER A 52 -7.08 -6.86 12.01
N SER A 53 -7.78 -6.00 12.74
CA SER A 53 -8.31 -6.30 14.05
C SER A 53 -9.81 -6.09 14.01
N SER A 54 -10.57 -7.17 14.20
CA SER A 54 -12.03 -7.15 14.15
C SER A 54 -12.62 -8.13 15.15
N ASN A 55 -13.74 -7.74 15.76
CA ASN A 55 -14.52 -8.60 16.64
C ASN A 55 -15.37 -9.61 15.84
N LEU A 56 -15.47 -9.47 14.51
CA LEU A 56 -16.19 -10.40 13.66
C LEU A 56 -15.34 -11.65 13.39
N PRO A 57 -15.85 -12.87 13.64
CA PRO A 57 -15.16 -14.11 13.33
C PRO A 57 -14.67 -14.15 11.89
N GLY A 58 -13.40 -14.51 11.69
CA GLY A 58 -12.81 -14.61 10.36
C GLY A 58 -12.32 -13.30 9.74
N PHE A 59 -12.48 -12.15 10.41
CA PHE A 59 -11.99 -10.84 9.92
C PHE A 59 -10.83 -10.26 10.73
N SER A 60 -10.37 -10.93 11.79
CA SER A 60 -9.16 -10.58 12.53
C SER A 60 -7.92 -11.30 11.97
N GLY A 61 -6.73 -10.71 12.13
CA GLY A 61 -5.45 -11.30 11.74
C GLY A 61 -5.23 -11.39 10.22
N LYS A 62 -5.95 -10.60 9.41
CA LYS A 62 -5.82 -10.62 7.94
C LYS A 62 -4.78 -9.61 7.48
N LYS A 63 -4.09 -9.98 6.40
CA LYS A 63 -3.02 -9.18 5.77
C LYS A 63 -3.48 -8.67 4.42
N GLN A 64 -2.78 -7.65 3.93
CA GLN A 64 -2.99 -7.06 2.61
C GLN A 64 -1.65 -6.87 1.91
N ILE A 65 -1.64 -7.02 0.59
CA ILE A 65 -0.53 -6.58 -0.26
C ILE A 65 -1.15 -5.85 -1.48
N PRO A 66 -0.74 -4.60 -1.77
CA PRO A 66 -1.22 -3.89 -2.96
C PRO A 66 -0.65 -4.50 -4.25
N CYS A 67 -1.35 -4.28 -5.36
CA CYS A 67 -0.94 -4.69 -6.69
C CYS A 67 -0.60 -3.47 -7.53
N ILE A 68 0.56 -3.46 -8.16
CA ILE A 68 1.00 -2.39 -9.06
C ILE A 68 1.08 -2.98 -10.46
N VAL A 69 0.40 -2.35 -11.41
CA VAL A 69 0.50 -2.67 -12.84
C VAL A 69 1.06 -1.43 -13.53
N SER A 70 2.22 -1.57 -14.16
CA SER A 70 2.88 -0.47 -14.87
C SER A 70 2.98 -0.80 -16.35
N MET A 71 2.63 0.19 -17.17
CA MET A 71 2.91 0.22 -18.62
C MET A 71 3.82 1.41 -18.96
N LEU A 72 4.50 1.98 -17.95
CA LEU A 72 5.46 3.05 -18.16
C LEU A 72 6.64 2.52 -19.00
N THR A 73 7.08 3.30 -19.97
CA THR A 73 8.22 2.97 -20.83
C THR A 73 9.50 3.68 -20.41
N LYS A 74 9.42 4.53 -19.37
CA LYS A 74 10.53 5.27 -18.78
C LYS A 74 10.32 5.40 -17.27
N GLU A 75 11.42 5.62 -16.57
CA GLU A 75 11.40 5.97 -15.14
C GLU A 75 10.64 7.28 -14.92
N PHE A 76 9.83 7.33 -13.86
CA PHE A 76 9.07 8.52 -13.47
C PHE A 76 9.61 9.08 -12.16
N TYR A 77 10.06 10.34 -12.22
CA TYR A 77 10.46 11.10 -11.04
C TYR A 77 9.53 12.30 -10.87
N PHE A 78 9.20 12.62 -9.62
CA PHE A 78 8.46 13.84 -9.34
C PHE A 78 9.36 15.06 -9.51
N PRO A 79 8.86 16.17 -10.08
CA PRO A 79 9.61 17.42 -10.13
C PRO A 79 9.99 17.90 -8.73
N LYS A 80 11.14 18.59 -8.66
CA LYS A 80 11.55 19.30 -7.45
C LYS A 80 10.66 20.51 -7.19
#